data_AF-A0A0K2U5J4-F1
#
_entry.id   AF-A0A0K2U5J4-F1
#
_cell.length_a   1.000
_cell.length_b   1.000
_cell.length_c   1.000
_cell.angle_alpha   90.00
_cell.angle_beta   90.00
_cell.angle_gamma   90.00
#
_symmetry.space_group_name_H-M   'P 1'
#
loop_
_entity.id
_entity.type
_entity.pdbx_description
1 polymer ?
#
loop_
_entity_poly.entity_id
_entity_poly.type
_entity_poly.pdbx_seq_one_letter_code
_entity_poly.pdbx_strand_id
1 'polypeptide(L)'
;MCGTCHQYFTRTGNIRPTTGPIRKDGTKNSKHSLFKNNSKPPKGMYVNHDDLVSLATGPNGQGETLLKAMDREIISYKRVVQNNKQLLSSLQRRSREKDIEPYRIPTPENKFNARWKDDELLLGVQGVRKYGKNFKIIAEAIGTKTESNVRSFFVNYRRRYNLDAALKEYEAENGPLPEDDEVLKMELERSSSATEVVSESAPGSPSNNSSLGDSVSNKNGNPISAK
;
A
#
# COMPACT_ATOMS: atom_id res chain seq x y z
N MET A 1 36.54 43.36 13.24
CA MET A 1 35.40 43.43 14.19
C MET A 1 34.70 44.77 14.00
N CYS A 2 33.37 44.84 14.02
CA CYS A 2 32.69 46.15 14.01
C CYS A 2 32.93 46.89 15.34
N GLY A 3 32.81 48.22 15.35
CA GLY A 3 33.11 49.04 16.54
C GLY A 3 32.34 48.61 17.79
N THR A 4 31.08 48.17 17.62
CA THR A 4 30.22 47.70 18.72
C THR A 4 30.71 46.38 19.34
N CYS A 5 31.27 45.46 18.53
CA CYS A 5 31.84 44.22 19.04
C CYS A 5 33.16 44.46 19.76
N HIS A 6 33.96 45.42 19.29
CA HIS A 6 35.22 45.79 19.93
C HIS A 6 34.99 46.39 21.33
N GLN A 7 34.04 47.33 21.47
CA GLN A 7 33.68 47.91 22.78
C GLN A 7 33.10 46.89 23.77
N TYR A 8 32.38 45.87 23.30
CA TYR A 8 31.89 44.81 24.18
C TYR A 8 33.02 43.95 24.72
N PHE A 9 33.98 43.59 23.85
CA PHE A 9 35.14 42.80 24.23
C PHE A 9 36.04 43.54 25.22
N THR A 10 36.32 44.82 24.99
CA THR A 10 37.14 45.61 25.93
C THR A 10 36.50 45.74 27.31
N ARG A 11 35.16 45.74 27.40
CA ARG A 11 34.45 45.83 28.67
C ARG A 11 34.29 44.51 29.41
N THR A 12 34.15 43.39 28.69
CA THR A 12 33.74 42.11 29.30
C THR A 12 34.79 41.00 29.19
N GLY A 13 35.85 41.21 28.41
CA GLY A 13 36.87 40.19 28.10
C GLY A 13 36.36 39.07 27.17
N ASN A 14 35.08 39.07 26.82
CA ASN A 14 34.42 38.02 26.06
C ASN A 14 33.91 38.53 24.71
N ILE A 15 33.89 37.64 23.70
CA ILE A 15 33.34 37.96 22.38
C ILE A 15 31.82 38.08 22.49
N ARG A 16 31.26 39.13 21.89
CA ARG A 16 29.81 39.37 21.90
C ARG A 16 29.08 38.20 21.24
N PRO A 17 28.16 37.50 21.94
CA PRO A 17 27.35 36.45 21.32
C PRO A 17 26.64 37.00 20.08
N THR A 18 26.73 36.28 18.96
CA THR A 18 26.09 36.64 17.68
C THR A 18 24.58 36.46 17.71
N THR A 19 24.06 35.84 18.76
CA THR A 19 22.65 35.77 19.09
C THR A 19 22.29 37.01 19.92
N GLY A 20 21.41 37.85 19.38
CA GLY A 20 20.91 39.03 20.07
C GLY A 20 20.24 38.69 21.42
N PRO A 21 19.97 39.69 22.28
CA PRO A 21 19.46 39.44 23.62
C PRO A 21 18.17 38.60 23.57
N ILE A 22 18.17 37.45 24.26
CA ILE A 22 16.92 36.80 24.66
C ILE A 22 16.19 37.81 25.55
N ARG A 23 15.19 38.48 24.99
CA ARG A 23 14.23 39.24 25.79
C ARG A 23 13.32 38.20 26.42
N LYS A 24 13.61 37.88 27.69
CA LYS A 24 12.59 37.33 28.58
C LYS A 24 11.57 38.45 28.78
N ASP A 25 10.31 38.08 28.70
CA ASP A 25 9.11 38.90 28.93
C ASP A 25 8.46 39.51 27.69
N GLY A 26 7.26 38.98 27.42
CA GLY A 26 6.41 39.35 26.31
C GLY A 26 5.91 40.77 26.43
N THR A 27 6.22 41.57 25.42
CA THR A 27 5.50 42.83 25.17
C THR A 27 5.10 42.85 23.70
N LYS A 28 3.79 42.70 23.48
CA LYS A 28 3.12 42.91 22.20
C LYS A 28 3.32 44.39 21.83
N ASN A 29 4.09 44.64 20.77
CA ASN A 29 3.90 45.69 19.76
C ASN A 29 5.23 45.99 19.06
N SER A 30 5.39 45.48 17.83
CA SER A 30 6.27 46.12 16.86
C SER A 30 5.65 45.98 15.47
N LYS A 31 4.98 47.06 15.03
CA LYS A 31 4.46 47.24 13.67
C LYS A 31 5.54 47.62 12.65
N HIS A 32 6.83 47.34 12.93
CA HIS A 32 7.94 47.54 12.00
C HIS A 32 8.90 46.35 12.05
N SER A 33 8.46 45.21 11.49
CA SER A 33 9.33 44.07 11.21
C SER A 33 9.94 44.21 9.81
N LEU A 34 10.76 45.24 9.58
CA LEU A 34 11.52 45.45 8.34
C LEU A 34 12.70 44.46 8.17
N PHE A 35 12.87 43.52 9.10
CA PHE A 35 13.95 42.53 9.09
C PHE A 35 13.44 41.09 9.18
N LYS A 36 12.21 40.81 8.72
CA LYS A 36 11.82 39.43 8.42
C LYS A 36 12.28 39.07 7.01
N ASN A 37 13.60 39.17 6.81
CA ASN A 37 14.21 38.64 5.61
C ASN A 37 14.06 37.13 5.75
N ASN A 38 13.13 36.55 4.99
CA ASN A 38 12.99 35.11 4.86
C ASN A 38 14.38 34.51 4.72
N SER A 39 14.85 33.76 5.72
CA SER A 39 16.17 33.14 5.79
C SER A 39 16.40 32.05 4.73
N LYS A 40 15.59 32.05 3.68
CA LYS A 40 15.65 31.14 2.56
C LYS A 40 16.26 31.90 1.38
N PRO A 41 17.19 31.28 0.65
CA PRO A 41 17.69 31.86 -0.59
C PRO A 41 16.53 32.15 -1.57
N PRO A 42 16.68 33.15 -2.45
CA PRO A 42 15.78 33.37 -3.58
C PRO A 42 15.32 32.07 -4.28
N LYS A 43 14.09 32.08 -4.81
CA LYS A 43 13.52 30.91 -5.49
C LYS A 43 14.42 30.46 -6.65
N GLY A 44 14.76 29.17 -6.69
CA GLY A 44 15.68 28.60 -7.67
C GLY A 44 17.15 28.63 -7.27
N MET A 45 17.49 29.28 -6.15
CA MET A 45 18.82 29.23 -5.56
C MET A 45 18.84 28.23 -4.41
N TYR A 46 19.78 27.29 -4.48
CA TYR A 46 19.97 26.26 -3.48
C TYR A 46 21.31 26.52 -2.79
N VAL A 47 21.28 26.75 -1.48
CA VAL A 47 22.46 27.03 -0.68
C VAL A 47 22.42 26.10 0.52
N ASN A 48 23.37 25.16 0.57
CA ASN A 48 23.53 24.20 1.65
C ASN A 48 24.82 24.50 2.42
N HIS A 49 24.77 24.36 3.74
CA HIS A 49 25.93 24.57 4.60
C HIS A 49 27.07 23.60 4.25
N ASP A 50 26.76 22.33 4.04
CA ASP A 50 27.80 21.30 3.79
C ASP A 50 28.51 21.51 2.45
N ASP A 51 27.78 21.93 1.41
CA ASP A 51 28.36 22.26 0.11
C ASP A 51 29.25 23.51 0.19
N LEU A 52 28.83 24.52 0.96
CA LEU A 52 29.63 25.73 1.19
C LEU A 52 30.92 25.42 1.95
N VAL A 53 30.84 24.60 3.00
CA VAL A 53 32.02 24.17 3.75
C VAL A 53 32.94 23.36 2.85
N SER A 54 32.42 22.37 2.13
CA SER A 54 33.19 21.52 1.19
C SER A 54 33.94 22.34 0.13
N LEU A 55 33.30 23.37 -0.43
CA LEU A 55 33.92 24.25 -1.42
C LEU A 55 34.95 25.20 -0.79
N ALA A 56 34.70 25.69 0.43
CA ALA A 56 35.58 26.66 1.10
C ALA A 56 36.79 26.04 1.80
N THR A 57 36.67 24.80 2.29
CA THR A 57 37.77 24.06 2.92
C THR A 57 38.56 23.20 1.94
N GLY A 58 38.10 23.10 0.69
CA GLY A 58 38.75 22.35 -0.37
C GLY A 58 40.00 23.03 -0.93
N PRO A 59 40.83 22.29 -1.69
CA PRO A 59 41.97 22.85 -2.40
C PRO A 59 41.54 23.88 -3.46
N ASN A 60 42.47 24.74 -3.88
CA ASN A 60 42.23 25.72 -4.94
C ASN A 60 41.72 25.02 -6.20
N GLY A 61 40.57 25.46 -6.74
CA GLY A 61 39.93 24.83 -7.90
C GLY A 61 38.99 23.67 -7.59
N GLN A 62 38.68 23.40 -6.31
CA GLN A 62 37.73 22.35 -5.90
C GLN A 62 36.37 22.46 -6.62
N GLY A 63 35.83 23.69 -6.75
CA GLY A 63 34.55 23.92 -7.43
C GLY A 63 34.57 23.52 -8.91
N GLU A 64 35.64 23.82 -9.63
CA GLU A 64 35.80 23.42 -11.03
C GLU A 64 35.93 21.89 -11.18
N THR A 65 36.64 21.27 -10.25
CA THR A 65 36.81 19.81 -10.22
C THR A 65 35.47 19.10 -9.98
N LEU A 66 34.66 19.61 -9.06
CA LEU A 66 33.32 19.10 -8.77
C LEU A 66 32.39 19.22 -9.98
N LEU A 67 32.37 20.36 -10.66
CA LEU A 67 31.58 20.56 -11.88
C LEU A 67 31.99 19.55 -12.97
N LYS A 68 33.29 19.39 -13.21
CA LYS A 68 33.81 18.39 -14.17
C LYS A 68 33.45 16.95 -13.78
N ALA A 69 33.39 16.63 -12.49
CA ALA A 69 32.96 15.31 -12.03
C ALA A 69 31.47 15.07 -12.32
N MET A 70 30.62 16.04 -12.01
CA MET A 70 29.18 15.98 -12.33
C MET A 70 28.93 15.88 -13.84
N ASP A 71 29.68 16.60 -14.67
CA ASP A 71 29.58 16.48 -16.13
C ASP A 71 29.90 15.06 -16.63
N ARG A 72 30.91 14.40 -16.04
CA ARG A 72 31.23 13.00 -16.34
C ARG A 72 30.09 12.06 -15.94
N GLU A 73 29.47 12.28 -14.77
CA GLU A 73 28.31 11.52 -14.34
C GLU A 73 27.12 11.72 -15.28
N ILE A 74 26.83 12.94 -15.70
CA ILE A 74 25.78 13.24 -16.69
C ILE A 74 26.04 12.46 -17.99
N ILE A 75 27.28 12.46 -18.48
CA ILE A 75 27.64 11.71 -19.69
C ILE A 75 27.50 10.19 -19.46
N SER A 76 27.88 9.69 -18.28
CA SER A 76 27.70 8.29 -17.89
C SER A 76 26.22 7.89 -17.92
N TYR A 77 25.36 8.65 -17.25
CA TYR A 77 23.92 8.40 -17.22
C TYR A 77 23.29 8.52 -18.61
N LYS A 78 23.72 9.48 -19.44
CA LYS A 78 23.27 9.58 -20.83
C LYS A 78 23.58 8.31 -21.64
N ARG A 79 24.76 7.70 -21.45
CA ARG A 79 25.10 6.42 -22.08
C ARG A 79 24.20 5.28 -21.59
N VAL A 80 23.95 5.20 -20.29
CA VAL A 80 23.02 4.21 -19.71
C VAL A 80 21.61 4.36 -20.29
N VAL A 81 21.11 5.59 -20.41
CA VAL A 81 19.79 5.85 -21.00
C VAL A 81 19.72 5.38 -22.46
N GLN A 82 20.76 5.64 -23.27
CA GLN A 82 20.78 5.17 -24.66
C GLN A 82 20.85 3.64 -24.75
N ASN A 83 21.65 2.99 -23.89
CA ASN A 83 21.70 1.54 -23.82
C ASN A 83 20.33 0.94 -23.45
N ASN A 84 19.70 1.47 -22.39
CA ASN A 84 18.37 1.03 -21.97
C ASN A 84 17.34 1.24 -23.08
N LYS A 85 17.39 2.37 -23.79
CA LYS A 85 16.50 2.65 -24.92
C LYS A 85 16.67 1.60 -26.03
N GLN A 86 17.90 1.24 -26.37
CA GLN A 86 18.19 0.22 -27.38
C GLN A 86 17.70 -1.16 -26.94
N LEU A 87 17.97 -1.54 -25.68
CA LEU A 87 17.49 -2.80 -25.10
C LEU A 87 15.96 -2.87 -25.13
N LEU A 88 15.28 -1.84 -24.63
CA LEU A 88 13.81 -1.78 -24.62
C LEU A 88 13.23 -1.83 -26.04
N SER A 89 13.84 -1.11 -27.00
CA SER A 89 13.40 -1.17 -28.39
C SER A 89 13.53 -2.57 -28.98
N SER A 90 14.62 -3.29 -28.68
CA SER A 90 14.80 -4.67 -29.13
C SER A 90 13.78 -5.63 -28.52
N LEU A 91 13.46 -5.46 -27.23
CA LEU A 91 12.46 -6.26 -26.53
C LEU A 91 11.05 -5.97 -27.04
N GLN A 92 10.72 -4.69 -27.24
CA GLN A 92 9.43 -4.27 -27.81
C GLN A 92 9.23 -4.82 -29.21
N ARG A 93 10.26 -4.81 -30.05
CA ARG A 93 10.19 -5.42 -31.38
C ARG A 93 9.88 -6.93 -31.28
N ARG A 94 10.63 -7.66 -30.46
CA ARG A 94 10.42 -9.11 -30.24
C ARG A 94 9.05 -9.42 -29.65
N SER A 95 8.53 -8.55 -28.77
CA SER A 95 7.20 -8.70 -28.18
C SER A 95 6.11 -8.41 -29.21
N ARG A 96 6.29 -7.41 -30.09
CA ARG A 96 5.31 -7.05 -31.12
C ARG A 96 5.23 -8.08 -32.25
N GLU A 97 6.34 -8.76 -32.53
CA GLU A 97 6.36 -9.88 -33.48
C GLU A 97 5.60 -11.12 -32.95
N LYS A 98 5.39 -11.21 -31.63
CA LYS A 98 4.62 -12.28 -31.00
C LYS A 98 3.22 -11.79 -30.68
N ASP A 99 2.29 -12.04 -31.60
CA ASP A 99 0.88 -11.81 -31.33
C ASP A 99 0.33 -12.87 -30.35
N ILE A 100 -0.34 -12.41 -29.31
CA ILE A 100 -1.01 -13.25 -28.32
C ILE A 100 -2.50 -13.44 -28.62
N GLU A 101 -3.09 -12.63 -29.52
CA GLU A 101 -4.51 -12.72 -29.84
C GLU A 101 -4.94 -14.11 -30.33
N PRO A 102 -4.15 -14.87 -31.13
CA PRO A 102 -4.51 -16.23 -31.51
C PRO A 102 -4.59 -17.22 -30.34
N TYR A 103 -3.93 -16.92 -29.22
CA TYR A 103 -3.92 -17.75 -28.01
C TYR A 103 -4.95 -17.30 -26.98
N ARG A 104 -5.71 -16.23 -27.28
CA ARG A 104 -6.72 -15.71 -26.37
C ARG A 104 -7.94 -16.61 -26.37
N ILE A 105 -8.16 -17.31 -25.27
CA ILE A 105 -9.36 -18.11 -25.06
C ILE A 105 -10.51 -17.15 -24.70
N PRO A 106 -11.67 -17.22 -25.37
CA PRO A 106 -12.84 -16.43 -25.01
C PRO A 106 -13.27 -16.70 -23.56
N THR A 107 -13.48 -15.64 -22.78
CA THR A 107 -14.02 -15.78 -21.43
C THR A 107 -15.47 -16.23 -21.50
N PRO A 108 -15.87 -17.32 -20.82
CA PRO A 108 -17.25 -17.77 -20.84
C PRO A 108 -18.14 -16.80 -20.03
N GLU A 109 -19.23 -16.34 -20.63
CA GLU A 109 -20.27 -15.50 -19.99
C GLU A 109 -21.09 -16.34 -19.00
N ASN A 110 -20.51 -16.64 -17.84
CA ASN A 110 -21.15 -17.53 -16.87
C ASN A 110 -22.05 -16.75 -15.91
N LYS A 111 -23.32 -17.18 -15.85
CA LYS A 111 -24.25 -16.73 -14.82
C LYS A 111 -23.92 -17.44 -13.50
N PHE A 112 -23.62 -16.65 -12.47
CA PHE A 112 -23.34 -17.19 -11.14
C PHE A 112 -24.59 -17.83 -10.52
N ASN A 113 -24.41 -18.98 -9.87
CA ASN A 113 -25.48 -19.72 -9.21
C ASN A 113 -25.03 -20.20 -7.83
N ALA A 114 -25.80 -19.89 -6.80
CA ALA A 114 -25.49 -20.28 -5.42
C ALA A 114 -25.75 -21.77 -5.12
N ARG A 115 -26.66 -22.43 -5.84
CA ARG A 115 -26.96 -23.85 -5.63
C ARG A 115 -25.81 -24.71 -6.16
N TRP A 116 -25.32 -25.60 -5.31
CA TRP A 116 -24.30 -26.58 -5.66
C TRP A 116 -24.92 -27.80 -6.33
N LYS A 117 -24.40 -28.15 -7.50
CA LYS A 117 -24.66 -29.42 -8.19
C LYS A 117 -23.55 -30.42 -7.88
N ASP A 118 -23.81 -31.71 -8.05
CA ASP A 118 -22.85 -32.77 -7.76
C ASP A 118 -21.54 -32.61 -8.56
N ASP A 119 -21.63 -32.30 -9.86
CA ASP A 119 -20.47 -32.04 -10.71
C ASP A 119 -19.61 -30.86 -10.19
N GLU A 120 -20.26 -29.80 -9.70
CA GLU A 120 -19.58 -28.62 -9.15
C GLU A 120 -18.91 -28.94 -7.81
N LEU A 121 -19.52 -29.80 -6.99
CA LEU A 121 -18.93 -30.27 -5.73
C LEU A 121 -17.65 -31.07 -6.01
N LEU A 122 -17.67 -31.96 -7.01
CA LEU A 122 -16.49 -32.73 -7.42
C LEU A 122 -15.38 -31.83 -7.97
N LEU A 123 -15.71 -30.84 -8.79
CA LEU A 123 -14.74 -29.83 -9.26
C LEU A 123 -14.17 -29.00 -8.10
N GLY A 124 -14.98 -28.69 -7.09
CA GLY A 124 -14.52 -28.02 -5.87
C GLY A 124 -13.49 -28.85 -5.10
N VAL A 125 -13.74 -30.15 -4.91
CA VAL A 125 -12.79 -31.07 -4.23
C VAL A 125 -11.47 -31.18 -5.01
N GLN A 126 -11.54 -31.40 -6.33
CA GLN A 126 -10.36 -31.45 -7.19
C GLN A 126 -9.61 -30.13 -7.19
N GLY A 127 -10.33 -29.01 -7.18
CA GLY A 127 -9.78 -27.67 -7.10
C GLY A 127 -8.97 -27.47 -5.81
N VAL A 128 -9.51 -27.87 -4.66
CA VAL A 128 -8.77 -27.83 -3.37
C VAL A 128 -7.51 -28.69 -3.43
N ARG A 129 -7.59 -29.90 -4.01
CA ARG A 129 -6.46 -30.81 -4.15
C ARG A 129 -5.33 -30.28 -5.04
N LYS A 130 -5.67 -29.49 -6.07
CA LYS A 130 -4.73 -28.97 -7.07
C LYS A 130 -4.23 -27.56 -6.79
N TYR A 131 -5.06 -26.73 -6.15
CA TYR A 131 -4.80 -25.30 -5.96
C TYR A 131 -4.79 -24.87 -4.48
N GLY A 132 -5.06 -25.78 -3.54
CA GLY A 132 -5.08 -25.49 -2.11
C GLY A 132 -6.15 -24.48 -1.72
N LYS A 133 -5.77 -23.46 -0.94
CA LYS A 133 -6.65 -22.37 -0.50
C LYS A 133 -6.80 -21.22 -1.53
N ASN A 134 -6.36 -21.41 -2.79
CA ASN A 134 -6.54 -20.42 -3.85
C ASN A 134 -7.99 -20.42 -4.38
N PHE A 135 -8.94 -19.94 -3.56
CA PHE A 135 -10.37 -19.99 -3.84
C PHE A 135 -10.77 -19.26 -5.13
N LYS A 136 -10.01 -18.25 -5.55
CA LYS A 136 -10.24 -17.53 -6.81
C LYS A 136 -10.05 -18.45 -8.02
N ILE A 137 -8.96 -19.21 -8.08
CA ILE A 137 -8.67 -20.12 -9.20
C ILE A 137 -9.68 -21.27 -9.21
N ILE A 138 -10.08 -21.76 -8.04
CA ILE A 138 -11.11 -22.80 -7.91
C ILE A 138 -12.47 -22.28 -8.42
N ALA A 139 -12.83 -21.03 -8.09
CA ALA A 139 -14.04 -20.39 -8.60
C ALA A 139 -14.00 -20.22 -10.12
N GLU A 140 -12.86 -19.80 -10.69
CA GLU A 140 -12.66 -19.71 -12.14
C GLU A 140 -12.75 -21.09 -12.83
N ALA A 141 -12.20 -22.14 -12.20
CA ALA A 141 -12.26 -23.51 -12.72
C ALA A 141 -13.69 -24.08 -12.72
N ILE A 142 -14.52 -23.75 -11.72
CA ILE A 142 -15.94 -24.12 -11.67
C ILE A 142 -16.76 -23.23 -12.63
N GLY A 143 -16.38 -21.96 -12.76
CA GLY A 143 -16.96 -20.98 -13.66
C GLY A 143 -18.33 -20.43 -13.22
N THR A 144 -19.14 -21.16 -12.47
CA THR A 144 -20.50 -20.74 -12.05
C THR A 144 -20.58 -20.26 -10.59
N LYS A 145 -19.46 -20.29 -9.87
CA LYS A 145 -19.36 -19.95 -8.45
C LYS A 145 -18.45 -18.74 -8.26
N THR A 146 -18.74 -17.93 -7.25
CA THR A 146 -17.85 -16.84 -6.84
C THR A 146 -16.83 -17.34 -5.80
N GLU A 147 -15.76 -16.59 -5.59
CA GLU A 147 -14.76 -16.90 -4.56
C GLU A 147 -15.39 -17.06 -3.17
N SER A 148 -16.36 -16.21 -2.83
CA SER A 148 -17.11 -16.28 -1.57
C SER A 148 -17.89 -17.60 -1.45
N ASN A 149 -18.51 -18.07 -2.54
CA ASN A 149 -19.19 -19.37 -2.52
C ASN A 149 -18.21 -20.53 -2.30
N VAL A 150 -17.02 -20.46 -2.88
CA VAL A 150 -15.99 -21.50 -2.72
C VAL A 150 -15.41 -21.50 -1.30
N ARG A 151 -15.21 -20.33 -0.69
CA ARG A 151 -14.86 -20.22 0.75
C ARG A 151 -15.90 -20.91 1.64
N SER A 152 -17.18 -20.59 1.41
CA SER A 152 -18.28 -21.25 2.13
C SER A 152 -18.34 -22.75 1.85
N PHE A 153 -18.05 -23.20 0.62
CA PHE A 153 -17.95 -24.62 0.30
C PHE A 153 -16.88 -25.31 1.12
N PHE A 154 -15.69 -24.69 1.22
CA PHE A 154 -14.58 -25.26 1.98
C PHE A 154 -14.92 -25.52 3.44
N VAL A 155 -15.67 -24.62 4.08
CA VAL A 155 -16.12 -24.79 5.48
C VAL A 155 -17.28 -25.79 5.58
N ASN A 156 -18.34 -25.62 4.79
CA ASN A 156 -19.57 -26.42 4.88
C ASN A 156 -19.39 -27.89 4.48
N TYR A 157 -18.45 -28.17 3.58
CA TYR A 157 -18.20 -29.50 3.02
C TYR A 157 -16.90 -30.13 3.52
N ARG A 158 -16.21 -29.47 4.46
CA ARG A 158 -14.90 -29.86 5.01
C ARG A 158 -14.82 -31.34 5.38
N ARG A 159 -15.71 -31.79 6.28
CA ARG A 159 -15.72 -33.17 6.79
C ARG A 159 -16.25 -34.17 5.76
N ARG A 160 -17.34 -33.82 5.05
CA ARG A 160 -18.04 -34.73 4.12
C ARG A 160 -17.19 -35.16 2.94
N TYR A 161 -16.31 -34.28 2.47
CA TYR A 161 -15.44 -34.55 1.33
C TYR A 161 -13.95 -34.61 1.73
N ASN A 162 -13.66 -34.75 3.04
CA ASN A 162 -12.30 -34.85 3.57
C ASN A 162 -11.34 -33.79 2.99
N LEU A 163 -11.78 -32.52 2.94
CA LEU A 163 -11.01 -31.44 2.33
C LEU A 163 -9.68 -31.18 3.06
N ASP A 164 -9.53 -31.62 4.31
CA ASP A 164 -8.28 -31.60 5.08
C ASP A 164 -7.24 -32.51 4.44
N ALA A 165 -7.64 -33.71 4.01
CA ALA A 165 -6.75 -34.64 3.34
C ALA A 165 -6.35 -34.08 1.96
N ALA A 166 -7.31 -33.57 1.20
CA ALA A 166 -7.03 -32.94 -0.09
C ALA A 166 -6.06 -31.75 0.02
N LEU A 167 -6.19 -30.94 1.08
CA LEU A 167 -5.28 -29.82 1.34
C LEU A 167 -3.89 -30.31 1.75
N LYS A 168 -3.81 -31.32 2.62
CA LYS A 168 -2.52 -31.91 3.02
C LYS A 168 -1.76 -32.50 1.84
N GLU A 169 -2.46 -33.13 0.91
CA GLU A 169 -1.83 -33.65 -0.30
C GLU A 169 -1.32 -32.54 -1.22
N TYR A 170 -2.03 -31.41 -1.31
CA TYR A 170 -1.52 -30.20 -1.99
C TYR A 170 -0.24 -29.68 -1.32
N GLU A 171 -0.23 -29.56 0.01
CA GLU A 171 0.94 -29.09 0.76
C GLU A 171 2.15 -30.02 0.61
N ALA A 172 1.93 -31.33 0.47
CA ALA A 172 3.00 -32.29 0.23
C ALA A 172 3.68 -32.12 -1.15
N GLU A 173 2.94 -31.66 -2.17
CA GLU A 173 3.45 -31.46 -3.52
C GLU A 173 3.98 -30.04 -3.77
N ASN A 174 3.29 -29.02 -3.23
CA ASN A 174 3.55 -27.60 -3.50
C ASN A 174 4.22 -26.84 -2.34
N GLY A 175 4.38 -27.47 -1.18
CA GLY A 175 4.92 -26.87 0.03
C GLY A 175 3.86 -26.17 0.90
N PRO A 176 4.22 -25.72 2.12
CA PRO A 176 3.28 -25.11 3.04
C PRO A 176 2.71 -23.79 2.50
N LEU A 177 1.39 -23.62 2.58
CA LEU A 177 0.73 -22.36 2.27
C LEU A 177 0.94 -21.35 3.41
N PRO A 178 1.01 -20.04 3.12
CA PRO A 178 0.99 -19.02 4.16
C PRO A 178 -0.35 -19.10 4.93
N GLU A 179 -0.28 -19.18 6.25
CA GLU A 179 -1.45 -19.31 7.12
C GLU A 179 -2.25 -18.00 7.19
N ASP A 180 -3.29 -17.88 6.37
CA ASP A 180 -4.44 -16.97 6.60
C ASP A 180 -5.46 -17.61 7.60
N ASP A 181 -4.97 -18.44 8.53
CA ASP A 181 -5.80 -19.34 9.34
C ASP A 181 -6.62 -18.65 10.46
N GLU A 182 -6.33 -17.41 10.80
CA GLU A 182 -7.05 -16.66 11.84
C GLU A 182 -8.53 -16.43 11.49
N VAL A 183 -8.85 -16.15 10.22
CA VAL A 183 -10.23 -15.80 9.81
C VAL A 183 -11.12 -17.03 9.69
N LEU A 184 -10.61 -18.12 9.13
CA LEU A 184 -11.37 -19.37 8.97
C LEU A 184 -11.64 -20.06 10.30
N LYS A 185 -10.73 -19.94 11.27
CA LYS A 185 -10.89 -20.53 12.61
C LYS A 185 -12.02 -19.87 13.40
N MET A 186 -12.17 -18.53 13.29
CA MET A 186 -13.30 -17.80 13.89
C MET A 186 -14.66 -18.17 13.26
N GLU A 187 -14.71 -18.46 11.95
CA GLU A 187 -15.96 -18.93 11.31
C GLU A 187 -16.32 -20.38 11.69
N LEU A 188 -15.32 -21.21 11.99
CA LEU A 188 -15.48 -22.61 12.41
C LEU A 188 -16.18 -22.75 13.77
N GLU A 189 -15.83 -21.91 14.73
CA GLU A 189 -16.46 -21.93 16.06
C GLU A 189 -17.93 -21.52 15.99
N ARG A 190 -18.25 -20.53 15.15
CA ARG A 190 -19.61 -20.03 14.94
C ARG A 190 -20.53 -21.05 14.25
N SER A 191 -19.98 -21.89 13.37
CA SER A 191 -20.70 -22.98 12.71
C SER A 191 -20.93 -24.20 13.62
N SER A 192 -20.05 -24.46 14.59
CA SER A 192 -20.19 -25.62 15.48
C SER A 192 -21.22 -25.42 16.60
N SER A 193 -21.48 -24.16 16.97
CA SER A 193 -22.43 -23.81 18.04
C SER A 193 -23.91 -23.89 17.60
N ALA A 194 -24.20 -24.06 16.31
CA ALA A 194 -25.58 -24.04 15.79
C ALA A 194 -26.26 -25.42 15.74
N THR A 195 -25.58 -26.51 16.16
CA THR A 195 -26.08 -27.88 15.96
C THR A 195 -26.47 -28.66 17.22
N GLU A 196 -26.50 -28.05 18.42
CA GLU A 196 -27.04 -28.71 19.62
C GLU A 196 -28.18 -27.90 20.24
N VAL A 197 -29.39 -28.00 19.65
CA VAL A 197 -30.68 -28.02 20.36
C VAL A 197 -31.78 -28.49 19.38
N VAL A 198 -32.20 -29.75 19.55
CA VAL A 198 -33.44 -30.38 19.06
C VAL A 198 -34.19 -30.72 20.36
N SER A 199 -35.47 -30.51 20.64
CA SER A 199 -36.71 -30.20 19.91
C SER A 199 -37.80 -29.98 20.98
N GLU A 200 -38.77 -29.08 20.80
CA GLU A 200 -40.21 -29.40 20.99
C GLU A 200 -41.14 -28.25 20.53
N SER A 201 -42.02 -28.58 19.59
CA SER A 201 -43.43 -28.13 19.41
C SER A 201 -43.83 -26.65 19.25
N ALA A 202 -44.40 -26.35 18.07
CA ALA A 202 -45.35 -25.24 17.78
C ALA A 202 -46.77 -25.57 18.36
N PRO A 203 -47.83 -24.72 18.31
CA PRO A 203 -48.02 -23.52 17.46
C PRO A 203 -48.73 -22.30 18.13
N GLY A 204 -48.76 -21.17 17.41
CA GLY A 204 -49.72 -20.09 17.68
C GLY A 204 -49.31 -18.72 17.14
N SER A 205 -49.91 -18.30 16.03
CA SER A 205 -50.09 -16.88 15.68
C SER A 205 -51.25 -16.30 16.51
N PRO A 206 -51.28 -14.99 16.83
CA PRO A 206 -51.90 -14.04 15.90
C PRO A 206 -51.25 -12.64 15.82
N SER A 207 -51.48 -12.04 14.65
CA SER A 207 -51.63 -10.62 14.28
C SER A 207 -51.45 -9.53 15.34
N ASN A 208 -50.70 -8.46 15.00
CA ASN A 208 -51.29 -7.13 14.84
C ASN A 208 -50.34 -6.06 14.23
N ASN A 209 -50.99 -5.17 13.48
CA ASN A 209 -50.51 -4.02 12.72
C ASN A 209 -49.73 -2.96 13.53
N SER A 210 -48.80 -2.25 12.88
CA SER A 210 -48.97 -0.81 12.54
C SER A 210 -47.70 -0.16 11.95
N SER A 211 -47.83 0.24 10.68
CA SER A 211 -47.57 1.57 10.10
C SER A 211 -46.60 2.60 10.73
N LEU A 212 -45.83 3.19 9.78
CA LEU A 212 -45.52 4.62 9.57
C LEU A 212 -44.26 5.27 10.22
N GLY A 213 -43.46 5.86 9.32
CA GLY A 213 -42.63 7.07 9.50
C GLY A 213 -41.28 6.84 10.20
N ASP A 214 -40.20 7.56 9.92
CA ASP A 214 -40.04 8.78 9.14
C ASP A 214 -38.55 8.91 8.73
N SER A 215 -38.33 9.84 7.83
CA SER A 215 -37.08 10.29 7.22
C SER A 215 -36.02 10.71 8.25
N VAL A 216 -34.73 10.69 7.87
CA VAL A 216 -33.84 11.87 7.80
C VAL A 216 -32.37 11.45 7.62
N SER A 217 -31.79 12.08 6.60
CA SER A 217 -30.37 12.26 6.27
C SER A 217 -29.43 12.48 7.46
N ASN A 218 -28.22 11.93 7.38
CA ASN A 218 -27.06 12.73 7.73
C ASN A 218 -25.81 12.38 6.91
N LYS A 219 -25.22 13.43 6.34
CA LYS A 219 -23.92 13.47 5.67
C LYS A 219 -22.83 13.60 6.73
N ASN A 220 -21.66 13.03 6.47
CA ASN A 220 -20.29 13.50 6.80
C ASN A 220 -19.36 12.37 6.31
N GLY A 221 -18.42 12.51 5.37
CA GLY A 221 -17.58 13.66 5.09
C GLY A 221 -16.21 13.45 5.74
N ASN A 222 -15.28 12.73 5.09
CA ASN A 222 -13.86 13.06 5.19
C ASN A 222 -13.02 12.50 4.02
N PRO A 223 -12.12 13.29 3.42
CA PRO A 223 -11.18 12.84 2.39
C PRO A 223 -9.84 12.45 3.02
N ILE A 224 -9.13 11.49 2.40
CA ILE A 224 -7.73 11.20 2.74
C ILE A 224 -6.90 11.33 1.48
N SER A 225 -5.93 12.23 1.56
CA SER A 225 -4.83 12.47 0.64
C SER A 225 -3.52 11.99 1.28
N ALA A 226 -2.49 11.84 0.45
CA ALA A 226 -1.10 11.42 0.72
C ALA A 226 -0.90 9.88 0.73
N LYS A 227 0.09 9.32 0.02
CA LYS A 227 1.46 9.76 -0.25
C LYS A 227 1.93 9.26 -1.62
#